data_AF-A0A356C0T8-F1
#
_entry.id   AF-A0A356C0T8-F1
#
_cell.length_a   1.000
_cell.length_b   1.000
_cell.length_c   1.000
_cell.angle_alpha   90.00
_cell.angle_beta   90.00
_cell.angle_gamma   90.00
#
_symmetry.space_group_name_H-M   'P 1'
#
loop_
_entity.id
_entity.type
_entity.pdbx_description
1 polymer ?
#
loop_
_entity_poly.entity_id
_entity_poly.type
_entity_poly.pdbx_seq_one_letter_code
_entity_poly.pdbx_strand_id
1 'polypeptide(L)'
;RELMAQLREDYDFVILDSPAGIEHGFKNAIAGADTAIVVTTPEISAVRDADRIIGLLEAAELYDPQLIINRVRPDMVRKGDMMDIDDIDDILAISILGVIPDDQDIIVSTNRGETVVTDKKSRPGQAYRNVVRRILGEEVPFMNLQERKVMHWFKKILSGEAQ
;
A
#
# COMPACT_ATOMS: atom_id res chain seq x y z
N ARG A 1 -7.58 -6.79 23.88
CA ARG A 1 -7.96 -8.21 23.67
C ARG A 1 -9.45 -8.43 23.87
N GLU A 2 -10.02 -8.17 25.04
CA GLU A 2 -11.46 -8.36 25.30
C GLU A 2 -12.38 -7.62 24.32
N LEU A 3 -12.10 -6.34 24.05
CA LEU A 3 -12.86 -5.57 23.05
C LEU A 3 -12.80 -6.20 21.65
N MET A 4 -11.65 -6.73 21.24
CA MET A 4 -11.50 -7.38 19.93
C MET A 4 -12.28 -8.68 19.85
N ALA A 5 -12.30 -9.46 20.94
CA ALA A 5 -13.10 -10.67 21.02
C ALA A 5 -14.60 -10.36 20.88
N GLN A 6 -15.10 -9.29 21.52
CA GLN A 6 -16.49 -8.86 21.38
C GLN A 6 -16.80 -8.40 19.95
N LEU A 7 -15.96 -7.54 19.35
CA LEU A 7 -16.19 -7.07 17.99
C LEU A 7 -16.17 -8.20 16.96
N ARG A 8 -15.40 -9.26 17.19
CA ARG A 8 -15.35 -10.42 16.30
C ARG A 8 -16.69 -11.17 16.21
N GLU A 9 -17.55 -11.06 17.22
CA GLU A 9 -18.87 -11.70 17.18
C GLU A 9 -19.83 -11.00 16.20
N ASP A 10 -19.61 -9.72 15.94
CA ASP A 10 -20.52 -8.87 15.17
C ASP A 10 -19.99 -8.50 13.76
N TYR A 11 -18.69 -8.60 13.52
CA TYR A 11 -18.04 -8.09 12.29
C TYR A 11 -17.16 -9.14 11.61
N ASP A 12 -17.23 -9.19 10.27
CA ASP A 12 -16.33 -10.02 9.45
C ASP A 12 -14.87 -9.52 9.48
N PHE A 13 -14.70 -8.20 9.56
CA PHE A 13 -13.39 -7.54 9.57
C PHE A 13 -13.37 -6.40 10.59
N VAL A 14 -12.28 -6.34 11.37
CA VAL A 14 -11.99 -5.23 12.27
C VAL A 14 -10.64 -4.63 11.86
N ILE A 15 -10.63 -3.37 11.42
CA ILE A 15 -9.40 -2.67 11.03
C ILE A 15 -8.88 -1.89 12.23
N LEU A 16 -7.67 -2.22 12.65
CA LEU A 16 -6.95 -1.53 13.72
C LEU A 16 -5.87 -0.63 13.12
N ASP A 17 -6.08 0.68 13.19
CA ASP A 17 -5.05 1.65 12.80
C ASP A 17 -4.03 1.80 13.95
N SER A 18 -2.81 1.31 13.71
CA SER A 18 -1.73 1.34 14.70
C SER A 18 -0.96 2.65 14.62
N PRO A 19 -0.53 3.23 15.76
CA PRO A 19 0.38 4.37 15.73
C PRO A 19 1.68 4.01 14.99
N ALA A 20 2.30 5.04 14.40
CA ALA A 20 3.61 4.91 13.77
C ALA A 20 4.69 4.59 14.82
N GLY A 21 5.68 3.80 14.42
CA GLY A 21 6.81 3.42 15.28
C GLY A 21 6.53 2.23 16.21
N ILE A 22 7.47 1.96 17.11
CA ILE A 22 7.53 0.74 17.94
C ILE A 22 7.15 0.96 19.41
N GLU A 23 6.43 2.05 19.68
CA GLU A 23 6.13 2.52 21.02
C GLU A 23 5.04 1.67 21.71
N HIS A 24 4.69 2.01 22.95
CA HIS A 24 3.69 1.26 23.73
C HIS A 24 2.34 1.11 23.02
N GLY A 25 1.94 2.08 22.19
CA GLY A 25 0.70 1.99 21.42
C GLY A 25 0.71 0.86 20.38
N PHE A 26 1.85 0.61 19.73
CA PHE A 26 2.01 -0.48 18.76
C PHE A 26 1.80 -1.85 19.42
N LYS A 27 2.42 -2.06 20.60
CA LYS A 27 2.27 -3.32 21.36
C LYS A 27 0.82 -3.62 21.72
N ASN A 28 0.04 -2.59 22.06
CA ASN A 28 -1.38 -2.74 22.38
C ASN A 28 -2.21 -3.11 21.14
N ALA A 29 -1.90 -2.51 19.99
CA ALA A 29 -2.59 -2.78 18.73
C ALA A 29 -2.37 -4.25 18.29
N ILE A 30 -1.11 -4.68 18.23
CA ILE A 30 -0.77 -6.04 17.77
C ILE A 30 -1.26 -7.14 18.72
N ALA A 31 -1.41 -6.85 20.02
CA ALA A 31 -1.85 -7.84 20.99
C ALA A 31 -3.27 -8.37 20.75
N GLY A 32 -4.10 -7.68 19.97
CA GLY A 32 -5.46 -8.09 19.62
C GLY A 32 -5.69 -8.32 18.12
N ALA A 33 -4.64 -8.32 17.31
CA ALA A 33 -4.74 -8.54 15.87
C ALA A 33 -4.57 -10.03 15.52
N ASP A 34 -5.21 -10.47 14.43
CA ASP A 34 -4.98 -11.82 13.86
C ASP A 34 -3.95 -11.81 12.72
N THR A 35 -3.86 -10.68 12.02
CA THR A 35 -2.97 -10.47 10.88
C THR A 35 -2.46 -9.03 10.93
N ALA A 36 -1.34 -8.79 10.25
CA ALA A 36 -0.73 -7.48 10.17
C ALA A 36 -0.47 -7.10 8.70
N ILE A 37 -0.79 -5.86 8.38
CA ILE A 37 -0.44 -5.25 7.09
C ILE A 37 0.56 -4.13 7.37
N VAL A 38 1.78 -4.29 6.89
CA VAL A 38 2.83 -3.27 6.97
C VAL A 38 2.68 -2.34 5.77
N VAL A 39 2.66 -1.05 6.01
CA VAL A 39 2.63 -0.02 4.96
C VAL A 39 3.98 0.66 4.91
N THR A 40 4.65 0.65 3.76
CA THR A 40 5.94 1.32 3.56
C THR A 40 5.93 2.21 2.31
N THR A 41 6.96 3.02 2.12
CA THR A 41 7.22 3.78 0.89
C THR A 41 8.48 3.24 0.20
N PRO A 42 8.70 3.50 -1.11
CA PRO A 42 9.89 3.03 -1.83
C PRO A 42 11.14 3.87 -1.51
N GLU A 43 11.35 4.14 -0.23
CA GLU A 43 12.49 4.86 0.33
C GLU A 43 13.30 3.91 1.23
N ILE A 44 14.62 3.91 1.10
CA ILE A 44 15.51 2.98 1.80
C ILE A 44 15.29 3.00 3.33
N SER A 45 15.07 4.18 3.91
CA SER A 45 14.80 4.32 5.34
C SER A 45 13.49 3.65 5.75
N ALA A 46 12.41 3.86 4.98
CA ALA A 46 11.11 3.28 5.28
C ALA A 46 11.10 1.75 5.13
N VAL A 47 11.84 1.21 4.15
CA VAL A 47 11.99 -0.23 3.96
C VAL A 47 12.75 -0.86 5.14
N ARG A 48 13.83 -0.23 5.61
CA ARG A 48 14.56 -0.73 6.80
C ARG A 48 13.72 -0.68 8.07
N ASP A 49 12.90 0.35 8.23
CA ASP A 49 11.98 0.41 9.36
C ASP A 49 10.90 -0.69 9.25
N ALA A 50 10.40 -0.96 8.05
CA ALA A 50 9.46 -2.06 7.80
C ALA A 50 10.06 -3.44 8.16
N ASP A 51 11.31 -3.71 7.77
CA ASP A 51 12.04 -4.94 8.14
C ASP A 51 12.08 -5.14 9.66
N ARG A 52 12.41 -4.07 10.40
CA ARG A 52 12.39 -4.09 11.86
C ARG A 52 10.99 -4.37 12.43
N ILE A 53 9.95 -3.78 11.85
CA ILE A 53 8.56 -4.00 12.28
C ILE A 53 8.14 -5.46 12.04
N ILE A 54 8.51 -6.05 10.90
CA ILE A 54 8.24 -7.46 10.59
C ILE A 54 8.83 -8.36 11.67
N GLY A 55 10.11 -8.17 12.02
CA GLY A 55 10.72 -8.95 13.10
C GLY A 55 10.04 -8.79 14.47
N LEU A 56 9.45 -7.62 14.76
CA LEU A 56 8.66 -7.41 15.99
C LEU A 56 7.29 -8.08 15.95
N LEU A 57 6.66 -8.14 14.78
CA LEU A 57 5.39 -8.87 14.58
C LEU A 57 5.60 -10.37 14.75
N GLU A 58 6.66 -10.92 14.14
CA GLU A 58 7.03 -12.33 14.30
C GLU A 58 7.33 -12.68 15.76
N ALA A 59 8.07 -11.82 16.48
CA ALA A 59 8.33 -11.98 17.91
C ALA A 59 7.06 -11.91 18.78
N ALA A 60 5.98 -11.32 18.26
CA ALA A 60 4.66 -11.28 18.87
C ALA A 60 3.72 -12.38 18.38
N GLU A 61 4.25 -13.41 17.70
CA GLU A 61 3.51 -14.55 17.16
C GLU A 61 2.51 -14.18 16.05
N LEU A 62 2.68 -13.00 15.43
CA LEU A 62 1.97 -12.59 14.22
C LEU A 62 2.82 -12.95 13.00
N TYR A 63 2.64 -14.18 12.55
CA TYR A 63 3.31 -14.72 11.37
C TYR A 63 2.65 -14.23 10.08
N ASP A 64 3.41 -14.30 8.98
CA ASP A 64 2.97 -13.93 7.64
C ASP A 64 2.38 -12.51 7.51
N PRO A 65 3.08 -11.46 8.00
CA PRO A 65 2.64 -10.08 7.76
C PRO A 65 2.65 -9.80 6.26
N GLN A 66 1.69 -8.99 5.81
CA GLN A 66 1.56 -8.64 4.40
C GLN A 66 2.02 -7.20 4.14
N LEU A 67 2.41 -6.87 2.91
CA LEU A 67 3.01 -5.59 2.57
C LEU A 67 2.13 -4.75 1.64
N ILE A 68 1.98 -3.46 1.94
CA ILE A 68 1.53 -2.45 1.00
C ILE A 68 2.66 -1.46 0.74
N ILE A 69 3.08 -1.35 -0.52
CA ILE A 69 4.04 -0.33 -0.96
C ILE A 69 3.26 0.88 -1.43
N ASN A 70 3.30 1.94 -0.64
CA ASN A 70 2.53 3.16 -0.86
C ASN A 70 3.37 4.27 -1.52
N ARG A 71 2.68 5.22 -2.13
CA ARG A 71 3.27 6.42 -2.76
C ARG A 71 4.32 6.12 -3.83
N VAL A 72 4.13 5.06 -4.62
CA VAL A 72 5.06 4.71 -5.69
C VAL A 72 4.96 5.73 -6.84
N ARG A 73 6.12 6.26 -7.26
CA ARG A 73 6.25 7.13 -8.43
C ARG A 73 7.06 6.44 -9.52
N PRO A 74 6.41 5.84 -10.54
CA PRO A 74 7.09 5.02 -11.56
C PRO A 74 8.18 5.75 -12.35
N ASP A 75 8.14 7.09 -12.41
CA ASP A 75 9.17 7.88 -13.05
C ASP A 75 10.40 8.10 -12.20
N MET A 76 10.27 8.10 -10.87
CA MET A 76 11.41 8.16 -9.94
C MET A 76 12.07 6.78 -9.81
N VAL A 77 11.27 5.71 -9.76
CA VAL A 77 11.78 4.32 -9.78
C VAL A 77 12.65 4.08 -11.02
N ARG A 78 12.14 4.40 -12.22
CA ARG A 78 12.91 4.24 -13.48
C ARG A 78 14.19 5.09 -13.56
N LYS A 79 14.30 6.16 -12.77
CA LYS A 79 15.50 6.99 -12.70
C LYS A 79 16.51 6.49 -11.66
N GLY A 80 16.11 5.55 -10.81
CA GLY A 80 16.89 5.11 -9.64
C GLY A 80 16.79 6.06 -8.44
N ASP A 81 15.87 7.03 -8.46
CA ASP A 81 15.63 7.96 -7.35
C ASP A 81 14.71 7.37 -6.25
N MET A 82 14.04 6.26 -6.55
CA MET A 82 13.24 5.45 -5.63
C MET A 82 13.60 3.98 -5.83
N MET A 83 13.45 3.19 -4.76
CA MET A 83 13.69 1.75 -4.83
C MET A 83 12.72 1.08 -5.79
N ASP A 84 13.21 0.06 -6.51
CA ASP A 84 12.35 -0.80 -7.30
C ASP A 84 11.49 -1.69 -6.40
N ILE A 85 10.35 -2.15 -6.92
CA ILE A 85 9.45 -3.02 -6.18
C ILE A 85 10.11 -4.38 -5.96
N ASP A 86 10.87 -4.87 -6.95
CA ASP A 86 11.57 -6.15 -6.88
C ASP A 86 12.67 -6.10 -5.79
N ASP A 87 13.41 -4.99 -5.67
CA ASP A 87 14.39 -4.79 -4.59
C ASP A 87 13.74 -4.81 -3.20
N ILE A 88 12.52 -4.27 -3.07
CA ILE A 88 11.77 -4.25 -1.81
C ILE A 88 11.28 -5.66 -1.46
N ASP A 89 10.81 -6.42 -2.46
CA ASP A 89 10.38 -7.81 -2.30
C ASP A 89 11.56 -8.68 -1.84
N ASP A 90 12.73 -8.52 -2.45
CA ASP A 90 13.96 -9.24 -2.08
C ASP A 90 14.41 -8.93 -0.64
N ILE A 91 14.24 -7.69 -0.17
CA ILE A 91 14.64 -7.28 1.18
C ILE A 91 13.67 -7.77 2.24
N LEU A 92 12.36 -7.54 2.04
CA LEU A 92 11.36 -7.80 3.07
C LEU A 92 10.82 -9.23 3.03
N ALA A 93 10.88 -9.90 1.87
CA ALA A 93 10.51 -11.29 1.66
C ALA A 93 9.13 -11.68 2.22
N ILE A 94 8.16 -10.77 2.14
CA ILE A 94 6.78 -10.97 2.60
C ILE A 94 5.77 -10.66 1.50
N SER A 95 4.58 -11.26 1.58
CA SER A 95 3.56 -11.16 0.54
C SER A 95 3.09 -9.73 0.30
N ILE A 96 3.29 -9.23 -0.92
CA ILE A 96 2.79 -7.93 -1.35
C ILE A 96 1.27 -8.00 -1.61
N LEU A 97 0.49 -7.23 -0.87
CA LEU A 97 -0.94 -7.04 -1.12
C LEU A 97 -1.22 -5.99 -2.18
N GLY A 98 -0.38 -4.96 -2.27
CA GLY A 98 -0.66 -3.82 -3.11
C GLY A 98 0.50 -2.87 -3.32
N VAL A 99 0.49 -2.25 -4.50
CA VAL A 99 1.37 -1.14 -4.85
C VAL A 99 0.47 0.05 -5.19
N ILE A 100 0.49 1.08 -4.34
CA ILE A 100 -0.36 2.25 -4.46
C ILE A 100 0.44 3.40 -5.09
N PRO A 101 0.02 3.91 -6.27
CA PRO A 101 0.71 5.03 -6.90
C PRO A 101 0.48 6.34 -6.13
N ASP A 102 1.48 7.21 -6.08
CA ASP A 102 1.31 8.60 -5.64
C ASP A 102 0.60 9.37 -6.76
N ASP A 103 -0.64 9.79 -6.55
CA ASP A 103 -1.45 10.49 -7.54
C ASP A 103 -2.23 11.66 -6.89
N GLN A 104 -2.43 12.73 -7.66
CA GLN A 104 -3.14 13.93 -7.22
C GLN A 104 -4.61 13.64 -6.91
N ASP A 105 -5.21 12.62 -7.53
CA ASP A 105 -6.58 12.19 -7.25
C ASP A 105 -6.81 11.92 -5.75
N ILE A 106 -5.80 11.42 -5.04
CA ILE A 106 -5.86 11.19 -3.58
C ILE A 106 -6.08 12.52 -2.86
N ILE A 107 -5.23 13.52 -3.13
CA ILE A 107 -5.29 14.85 -2.52
C ILE A 107 -6.63 15.54 -2.82
N VAL A 108 -7.08 15.46 -4.08
CA VAL A 108 -8.34 16.06 -4.52
C VAL A 108 -9.53 15.43 -3.79
N SER A 109 -9.57 14.10 -3.68
CA SER A 109 -10.67 13.39 -2.99
C SER A 109 -10.72 13.73 -1.50
N THR A 110 -9.58 13.72 -0.81
CA THR A 110 -9.48 14.07 0.62
C THR A 110 -10.00 15.48 0.88
N ASN A 111 -9.61 16.46 0.06
CA ASN A 111 -10.07 17.84 0.21
C ASN A 111 -11.58 18.03 -0.03
N ARG A 112 -12.23 17.09 -0.71
CA ARG A 112 -13.68 17.06 -0.93
C ARG A 112 -14.43 16.29 0.18
N GLY A 113 -13.72 15.66 1.10
CA GLY A 113 -14.32 14.75 2.09
C GLY A 113 -14.80 13.43 1.47
N GLU A 114 -14.27 13.05 0.30
CA GLU A 114 -14.61 11.82 -0.41
C GLU A 114 -13.42 10.86 -0.38
N THR A 115 -13.66 9.55 -0.53
CA THR A 115 -12.59 8.56 -0.64
C THR A 115 -12.25 8.29 -2.11
N VAL A 116 -10.96 8.25 -2.44
CA VAL A 116 -10.49 8.00 -3.82
C VAL A 116 -10.97 6.65 -4.41
N VAL A 117 -11.36 5.72 -3.54
CA VAL A 117 -11.87 4.39 -3.89
C VAL A 117 -13.24 4.44 -4.58
N THR A 118 -14.04 5.49 -4.37
CA THR A 118 -15.35 5.63 -5.04
C THR A 118 -15.20 6.02 -6.51
N ASP A 119 -14.10 6.65 -6.89
CA ASP A 119 -13.81 6.95 -8.29
C ASP A 119 -13.30 5.70 -9.02
N LYS A 120 -14.14 5.17 -9.92
CA LYS A 120 -13.84 4.00 -10.75
C LYS A 120 -12.73 4.26 -11.77
N LYS A 121 -12.46 5.51 -12.12
CA LYS A 121 -11.42 5.92 -13.08
C LYS A 121 -10.08 6.21 -12.40
N SER A 122 -10.08 6.43 -11.09
CA SER A 122 -8.86 6.74 -10.36
C SER A 122 -7.97 5.49 -10.23
N ARG A 123 -6.69 5.64 -10.56
CA ARG A 123 -5.66 4.59 -10.45
C ARG A 123 -5.38 4.17 -9.00
N PRO A 124 -5.13 5.10 -8.05
CA PRO A 124 -5.04 4.70 -6.64
C PRO A 124 -6.35 4.07 -6.14
N GLY A 125 -7.51 4.57 -6.59
CA GLY A 125 -8.80 3.92 -6.30
C GLY A 125 -8.84 2.47 -6.78
N GLN A 126 -8.35 2.17 -8.00
CA GLN A 126 -8.24 0.81 -8.51
C GLN A 126 -7.24 -0.04 -7.70
N ALA A 127 -6.10 0.54 -7.32
CA ALA A 127 -5.08 -0.16 -6.55
C ALA A 127 -5.63 -0.60 -5.18
N TYR A 128 -6.33 0.29 -4.47
CA TYR A 128 -7.02 -0.05 -3.21
C TYR A 128 -8.09 -1.12 -3.40
N ARG A 129 -8.91 -1.05 -4.47
CA ARG A 129 -9.90 -2.11 -4.76
C ARG A 129 -9.23 -3.46 -4.99
N ASN A 130 -8.09 -3.50 -5.68
CA ASN A 130 -7.34 -4.73 -5.89
C ASN A 130 -6.75 -5.28 -4.59
N VAL A 131 -6.27 -4.41 -3.68
CA VAL A 131 -5.84 -4.82 -2.33
C VAL A 131 -6.98 -5.50 -1.58
N VAL A 132 -8.17 -4.87 -1.55
CA VAL A 132 -9.35 -5.44 -0.89
C VAL A 132 -9.70 -6.81 -1.47
N ARG A 133 -9.69 -6.96 -2.80
CA ARG A 133 -9.95 -8.25 -3.45
C ARG A 133 -8.94 -9.32 -3.04
N ARG A 134 -7.65 -8.99 -2.92
CA ARG A 134 -6.63 -9.93 -2.42
C ARG A 134 -6.82 -10.30 -0.96
N ILE A 135 -7.21 -9.35 -0.10
CA ILE A 135 -7.57 -9.62 1.31
C ILE A 135 -8.76 -10.60 1.38
N LEU A 136 -9.71 -10.49 0.44
CA LEU A 136 -10.84 -11.42 0.31
C LEU A 136 -10.47 -12.77 -0.35
N GLY A 137 -9.19 -13.00 -0.67
CA GLY A 137 -8.69 -14.26 -1.22
C GLY A 137 -8.74 -14.36 -2.75
N GLU A 138 -9.04 -13.27 -3.47
CA GLU A 138 -9.01 -13.28 -4.93
C GLU A 138 -7.58 -13.10 -5.48
N GLU A 139 -7.24 -13.89 -6.50
CA GLU A 139 -6.01 -13.68 -7.27
C GLU A 139 -6.20 -12.53 -8.27
N VAL A 140 -5.59 -11.39 -7.97
CA VAL A 140 -5.63 -10.20 -8.83
C VAL A 140 -4.21 -9.86 -9.28
N PRO A 141 -3.95 -9.66 -10.58
CA PRO A 141 -2.66 -9.17 -11.07
C PRO A 141 -2.36 -7.75 -10.55
N PHE A 142 -1.08 -7.44 -10.35
CA PHE A 142 -0.69 -6.06 -10.05
C PHE A 142 -0.95 -5.14 -11.23
N MET A 143 -1.24 -3.87 -10.92
CA MET A 143 -1.48 -2.87 -11.95
C MET A 143 -0.20 -2.54 -12.69
N ASN A 144 -0.28 -2.41 -14.01
CA ASN A 144 0.83 -1.85 -14.77
C ASN A 144 0.93 -0.33 -14.49
N LEU A 145 1.92 0.06 -13.69
CA LEU A 145 2.06 1.47 -13.31
C LEU A 145 2.71 2.34 -14.41
N GLN A 146 3.19 1.75 -15.52
CA GLN A 146 4.02 2.42 -16.52
C GLN A 146 3.25 3.15 -17.66
N GLU A 147 1.96 2.86 -17.88
CA GLU A 147 1.28 3.16 -19.16
C GLU A 147 0.98 4.64 -19.49
N ARG A 148 1.08 5.59 -18.54
CA ARG A 148 0.61 6.97 -18.80
C ARG A 148 1.38 7.74 -19.87
N LYS A 149 2.66 7.43 -20.14
CA LYS A 149 3.49 8.26 -21.04
C LYS A 149 3.22 8.04 -22.53
N VAL A 150 2.88 6.81 -22.92
CA VAL A 150 2.74 6.46 -24.34
C VAL A 150 1.61 7.27 -24.97
N MET A 151 0.42 7.25 -24.37
CA MET A 151 -0.75 7.98 -24.87
C MET A 151 -0.53 9.51 -24.92
N HIS A 152 0.16 10.08 -23.93
CA HIS A 152 0.40 11.53 -23.86
C HIS A 152 1.44 12.00 -24.88
N TRP A 153 2.49 11.21 -25.11
CA TRP A 153 3.49 11.47 -26.15
C TRP A 153 2.91 11.34 -27.56
N PHE A 154 2.12 10.30 -27.83
CA PHE A 154 1.42 10.14 -29.11
C PHE A 154 0.44 11.29 -29.36
N LYS A 155 -0.29 11.73 -28.33
CA LYS A 155 -1.21 12.87 -28.44
C LYS A 155 -0.46 14.19 -28.70
N LYS A 156 0.70 14.39 -28.07
CA LYS A 156 1.56 15.58 -28.27
C LYS A 156 2.21 15.61 -29.67
N ILE A 157 2.60 14.46 -30.20
CA ILE A 157 3.10 14.32 -31.57
C ILE A 157 1.99 14.56 -32.59
N LEU A 158 0.79 14.03 -32.34
CA LEU A 158 -0.37 14.24 -33.20
C LEU A 158 -0.92 15.67 -33.13
N SER A 159 -0.71 16.38 -32.02
CA SER A 159 -1.16 17.77 -31.83
C SER A 159 -0.17 18.83 -32.34
N GLY A 160 0.99 18.44 -32.89
CA GLY A 160 1.92 19.36 -33.54
C GLY A 160 2.65 20.36 -32.62
N GLU A 161 2.64 20.16 -31.31
CA GLU A 161 3.32 21.04 -30.33
C GLU A 161 4.68 20.48 -29.88
N ALA A 162 5.52 20.12 -30.85
CA ALA A 162 6.92 19.82 -30.62
C ALA A 162 7.79 20.75 -31.47
N GLN A 163 7.94 21.99 -30.97
CA GLN A 163 9.12 22.81 -31.20
C GLN A 163 9.83 22.99 -29.86
#